data_AF-A0A7R9A0I9-F1
#
_entry.id   AF-A0A7R9A0I9-F1
#
_cell.length_a   1.000
_cell.length_b   1.000
_cell.length_c   1.000
_cell.angle_alpha   90.00
_cell.angle_beta   90.00
_cell.angle_gamma   90.00
#
_symmetry.space_group_name_H-M   'P 1'
#
loop_
_entity.id
_entity.type
_entity.pdbx_description
1 polymer ?
#
loop_
_entity_poly.entity_id
_entity_poly.type
_entity_poly.pdbx_seq_one_letter_code
_entity_poly.pdbx_strand_id
1 'polypeptide(L)'
;MPALKGFNFQGGISIIPEFIALLIALVMYTAAFIAEIVRSGIQSVSHGQTEAAAALGLRQKRVLNLVVIPQAMRVIIPPLTSQYLNLTKNSSLATAIGYPDL
;
A
#
# COMPACT_ATOMS: atom_id res chain seq x y z
N MET A 1 30.27 14.97 -7.67
CA MET A 1 31.03 14.65 -6.45
C MET A 1 30.93 15.87 -5.53
N PRO A 2 30.52 15.73 -4.25
CA PRO A 2 30.47 16.84 -3.32
C PRO A 2 31.86 17.44 -3.13
N ALA A 3 32.00 18.75 -3.28
CA ALA A 3 33.24 19.44 -3.01
C ALA A 3 33.03 20.40 -1.84
N LEU A 4 33.91 20.33 -0.84
CA LEU A 4 33.96 21.31 0.25
C LEU A 4 34.36 22.67 -0.33
N LYS A 5 33.46 23.65 -0.26
CA LYS A 5 33.75 25.03 -0.60
C LYS A 5 33.39 25.90 0.62
N GLY A 6 34.40 26.20 1.44
CA GLY A 6 34.20 26.89 2.72
C GLY A 6 33.64 25.97 3.81
N PHE A 7 32.73 26.47 4.65
CA PHE A 7 32.11 25.72 5.75
C PHE A 7 30.91 24.86 5.33
N ASN A 8 30.53 24.85 4.05
CA ASN A 8 29.41 24.06 3.54
C ASN A 8 29.86 23.13 2.39
N PHE A 9 29.25 21.95 2.34
CA PHE A 9 29.35 21.05 1.19
C PHE A 9 28.39 21.57 0.11
N GLN A 10 28.92 21.96 -1.05
CA GLN A 10 28.13 22.34 -2.22
C GLN A 10 28.29 21.29 -3.33
N GLY A 11 27.16 20.79 -3.81
CA GLY A 11 27.09 19.69 -4.77
C GLY A 11 26.96 18.31 -4.10
N GLY A 12 26.09 17.46 -4.65
CA GLY A 12 25.67 16.18 -4.05
C GLY A 12 24.14 16.09 -4.01
N ILE A 13 23.58 14.88 -3.90
CA ILE A 13 22.14 14.72 -3.67
C ILE A 13 21.89 15.10 -2.21
N SER A 14 21.46 16.34 -1.95
CA SER A 14 20.97 16.75 -0.63
C SER A 14 19.55 16.23 -0.46
N ILE A 15 19.40 15.08 0.19
CA ILE A 15 18.08 14.61 0.61
C ILE A 15 17.69 15.38 1.86
N ILE A 16 16.60 16.13 1.76
CA ILE A 16 16.04 16.94 2.84
C ILE A 16 15.46 15.96 3.88
N PRO A 17 15.92 15.92 5.15
CA PRO A 17 15.45 14.97 6.16
C PRO A 17 13.92 14.95 6.31
N GLU A 18 13.29 16.11 6.16
CA GLU A 18 11.84 16.33 6.18
C GLU A 18 11.13 15.54 5.07
N PHE A 19 11.74 15.44 3.89
CA PHE A 19 11.22 14.64 2.77
C PHE A 19 11.21 13.15 3.11
N ILE A 20 12.27 12.64 3.75
CA ILE A 20 12.34 11.23 4.17
C ILE A 20 11.28 10.95 5.24
N ALA A 21 11.13 11.84 6.22
CA ALA A 21 10.14 11.69 7.29
C ALA A 21 8.71 11.66 6.73
N LEU A 22 8.38 12.58 5.81
CA LEU A 22 7.09 12.63 5.12
C LEU A 22 6.85 11.37 4.29
N LEU A 23 7.87 10.92 3.54
CA LEU A 23 7.79 9.72 2.72
C LEU A 23 7.51 8.47 3.56
N ILE A 24 8.25 8.29 4.66
CA ILE A 24 8.06 7.15 5.56
C ILE A 24 6.67 7.17 6.18
N ALA A 25 6.22 8.34 6.67
CA ALA A 25 4.89 8.49 7.26
C ALA A 25 3.78 8.12 6.26
N LEU A 26 3.88 8.61 5.03
CA LEU A 26 2.91 8.32 3.97
C LEU A 26 2.90 6.85 3.57
N VAL A 27 4.09 6.24 3.40
CA VAL A 27 4.23 4.82 3.04
C VAL A 27 3.64 3.94 4.14
N MET A 28 3.98 4.21 5.40
CA MET A 28 3.51 3.43 6.53
C MET A 28 1.99 3.52 6.70
N TYR A 29 1.44 4.74 6.60
CA TYR A 29 0.00 4.95 6.64
C TYR A 29 -0.72 4.18 5.53
N THR A 30 -0.23 4.30 4.29
CA THR A 30 -0.83 3.64 3.12
C THR A 30 -0.73 2.12 3.23
N ALA A 31 0.42 1.60 3.67
CA ALA A 31 0.63 0.16 3.85
C ALA A 31 -0.28 -0.42 4.92
N ALA A 32 -0.43 0.27 6.07
CA ALA A 32 -1.35 -0.15 7.13
C ALA A 32 -2.80 -0.18 6.63
N PHE A 33 -3.21 0.83 5.87
CA PHE A 33 -4.56 0.89 5.31
C PHE A 33 -4.83 -0.24 4.29
N ILE A 34 -3.88 -0.51 3.40
CA ILE A 34 -3.97 -1.64 2.45
C ILE A 34 -4.02 -2.98 3.20
N ALA A 35 -3.21 -3.15 4.24
CA ALA A 35 -3.23 -4.36 5.06
C ALA A 35 -4.60 -4.61 5.69
N GLU A 36 -5.25 -3.54 6.17
CA GLU A 36 -6.58 -3.62 6.78
C GLU A 36 -7.68 -3.94 5.77
N ILE A 37 -7.59 -3.40 4.54
CA ILE A 37 -8.47 -3.77 3.43
C ILE A 37 -8.33 -5.27 3.13
N VAL A 38 -7.09 -5.77 3.00
CA VAL A 38 -6.83 -7.19 2.69
C VAL A 38 -7.35 -8.09 3.82
N ARG A 39 -7.07 -7.74 5.08
CA ARG A 39 -7.53 -8.46 6.26
C ARG A 39 -9.05 -8.54 6.30
N SER A 40 -9.73 -7.40 6.12
CA SER A 40 -11.19 -7.31 6.12
C SER A 40 -11.80 -8.06 4.95
N GLY A 41 -11.18 -8.00 3.78
CA GLY A 41 -11.59 -8.76 2.60
C GLY A 41 -11.54 -10.27 2.82
N ILE A 42 -10.49 -10.78 3.45
CA ILE A 42 -10.38 -12.20 3.80
C ILE A 42 -11.44 -12.59 4.85
N GLN A 43 -11.63 -11.78 5.89
CA GLN A 43 -12.63 -12.04 6.93
C GLN A 43 -14.08 -11.94 6.46
N SER A 44 -14.35 -11.22 5.37
CA SER A 44 -15.68 -11.12 4.78
C SER A 44 -16.18 -12.45 4.19
N VAL A 45 -15.28 -13.39 3.91
CA VAL A 45 -15.65 -14.71 3.40
C VAL A 45 -16.23 -15.55 4.55
N SER A 46 -17.48 -15.99 4.40
CA SER A 46 -18.16 -16.82 5.39
C SER A 46 -17.38 -18.09 5.71
N HIS A 47 -17.27 -18.43 7.00
CA HIS A 47 -16.61 -19.65 7.45
C HIS A 47 -17.26 -20.91 6.87
N GLY A 48 -18.56 -20.88 6.56
CA GLY A 48 -19.26 -21.99 5.92
C GLY A 48 -18.68 -22.37 4.55
N GLN A 49 -18.06 -21.43 3.82
CA GLN A 49 -17.34 -21.75 2.57
C GLN A 49 -16.09 -22.59 2.83
N THR A 50 -15.37 -22.27 3.90
CA THR A 50 -14.19 -23.03 4.34
C THR A 50 -14.58 -24.42 4.83
N GLU A 51 -15.63 -24.51 5.64
CA GLU A 51 -16.17 -25.78 6.16
C GLU A 51 -16.71 -26.68 5.04
N ALA A 52 -17.47 -26.11 4.09
CA ALA A 52 -17.97 -26.85 2.93
C ALA A 52 -16.82 -27.38 2.06
N ALA A 53 -15.80 -26.55 1.80
CA ALA A 53 -14.62 -26.95 1.04
C ALA A 53 -13.83 -28.06 1.76
N ALA A 54 -13.72 -27.98 3.09
CA ALA A 54 -13.09 -29.02 3.90
C ALA A 54 -13.90 -30.32 3.92
N ALA A 55 -15.24 -30.25 3.98
CA ALA A 55 -16.13 -31.40 3.89
C ALA A 55 -16.04 -32.13 2.53
N LEU A 56 -15.70 -31.39 1.47
CA LEU A 56 -15.37 -31.94 0.15
C LEU A 56 -13.94 -32.51 0.05
N GLY A 57 -13.19 -32.57 1.16
CA GLY A 57 -11.85 -33.15 1.22
C GLY A 57 -10.72 -32.24 0.74
N LEU A 58 -10.97 -30.95 0.56
CA LEU A 58 -9.91 -30.01 0.16
C LEU A 58 -8.95 -29.73 1.32
N ARG A 59 -7.64 -29.85 1.06
CA ARG A 59 -6.59 -29.42 1.99
C ARG A 59 -6.66 -27.91 2.21
N GLN A 60 -6.32 -27.44 3.41
CA GLN A 60 -6.37 -26.02 3.80
C GLN A 60 -5.75 -25.06 2.77
N LYS A 61 -4.59 -25.41 2.20
CA LYS A 61 -3.95 -24.59 1.15
C LYS A 61 -4.82 -24.42 -0.10
N ARG A 62 -5.54 -25.47 -0.50
CA ARG A 62 -6.48 -25.42 -1.64
C ARG A 62 -7.75 -24.65 -1.27
N VAL A 63 -8.25 -24.81 -0.05
CA VAL A 63 -9.38 -24.00 0.44
C VAL A 63 -9.05 -22.51 0.38
N LEU A 64 -7.88 -22.12 0.87
CA LEU A 64 -7.42 -20.74 0.81
C LEU A 64 -7.31 -20.25 -0.65
N ASN A 65 -6.61 -20.99 -1.51
CA ASN A 65 -6.31 -20.52 -2.87
C ASN A 65 -7.49 -20.58 -3.85
N LEU A 66 -8.39 -21.56 -3.70
CA LEU A 66 -9.48 -21.81 -4.65
C LEU A 66 -10.84 -21.28 -4.19
N VAL A 67 -11.01 -21.04 -2.88
CA VAL A 67 -12.30 -20.64 -2.31
C VAL A 67 -12.20 -19.27 -1.67
N VAL A 68 -11.32 -19.11 -0.68
CA VAL A 68 -11.24 -17.88 0.13
C VAL A 68 -10.63 -16.73 -0.66
N ILE A 69 -9.44 -16.89 -1.24
CA ILE A 69 -8.72 -15.83 -1.97
C ILE A 69 -9.59 -15.30 -3.13
N PRO A 70 -10.16 -16.12 -4.03
CA PRO A 70 -10.95 -15.59 -5.16
C PRO A 70 -12.20 -14.82 -4.72
N GLN A 71 -12.83 -15.21 -3.60
CA GLN A 71 -13.97 -14.50 -3.05
C GLN A 71 -13.55 -13.19 -2.36
N ALA A 72 -12.52 -13.23 -1.53
CA ALA A 72 -11.96 -12.07 -0.86
C ALA A 72 -11.50 -10.99 -1.86
N MET A 73 -10.88 -11.39 -2.98
CA MET A 73 -10.42 -10.47 -4.02
C MET A 73 -11.55 -9.59 -4.58
N ARG A 74 -12.78 -10.11 -4.68
CA ARG A 74 -13.93 -9.34 -5.16
C ARG A 74 -14.32 -8.20 -4.22
N VAL A 75 -14.02 -8.36 -2.94
CA VAL A 75 -14.26 -7.35 -1.90
C VAL A 75 -13.06 -6.40 -1.76
N ILE A 76 -11.84 -6.89 -1.97
CA ILE A 76 -10.58 -6.14 -1.84
C ILE A 76 -10.35 -5.16 -3.02
N ILE A 77 -10.65 -5.57 -4.25
CA ILE A 77 -10.29 -4.79 -5.45
C ILE A 77 -10.98 -3.41 -5.52
N PRO A 78 -12.30 -3.26 -5.24
CA PRO A 78 -12.96 -1.97 -5.31
C PRO A 78 -12.35 -0.88 -4.40
N PRO A 79 -12.16 -1.10 -3.08
CA PRO A 79 -11.55 -0.08 -2.21
C PRO A 79 -10.08 0.20 -2.53
N LEU A 80 -9.31 -0.80 -2.98
CA LEU A 80 -7.94 -0.54 -3.45
C LEU A 80 -7.93 0.38 -4.67
N THR A 81 -8.82 0.16 -5.63
CA THR A 81 -8.95 1.05 -6.80
C THR A 81 -9.23 2.49 -6.36
N SER A 82 -10.15 2.70 -5.42
CA SER A 82 -10.42 4.02 -4.84
C SER A 82 -9.19 4.62 -4.14
N GLN A 83 -8.44 3.82 -3.37
CA GLN A 83 -7.22 4.26 -2.70
C GLN A 83 -6.14 4.69 -3.72
N TYR A 84 -5.95 3.93 -4.80
CA TYR A 84 -5.05 4.28 -5.88
C TYR A 84 -5.48 5.55 -6.60
N LEU A 85 -6.77 5.72 -6.90
CA LEU A 85 -7.27 6.95 -7.52
C LEU A 85 -7.08 8.17 -6.61
N ASN A 86 -7.27 8.01 -5.30
CA ASN A 86 -7.02 9.08 -4.33
C ASN A 86 -5.54 9.40 -4.22
N LEU A 87 -4.65 8.40 -4.22
CA LEU A 87 -3.20 8.62 -4.26
C LEU A 87 -2.78 9.30 -5.57
N THR A 88 -3.33 8.92 -6.72
CA THR A 88 -3.02 9.59 -8.00
C THR A 88 -3.50 11.03 -7.99
N LYS A 89 -4.72 11.31 -7.52
CA LYS A 89 -5.26 12.69 -7.42
C LYS A 89 -4.43 13.54 -6.46
N ASN A 90 -4.16 13.03 -5.26
CA ASN A 90 -3.42 13.74 -4.22
C ASN A 90 -1.94 13.85 -4.55
N SER A 91 -1.34 12.86 -5.22
CA SER A 91 0.05 12.92 -5.68
C SER A 91 0.21 13.89 -6.84
N SER A 92 -0.74 14.00 -7.77
CA SER A 92 -0.70 15.06 -8.80
C SER A 92 -0.74 16.46 -8.17
N LEU A 93 -1.55 16.67 -7.13
CA LEU A 93 -1.57 17.90 -6.34
C LEU A 93 -0.30 18.07 -5.49
N ALA A 94 0.24 17.00 -4.91
CA ALA A 94 1.46 17.04 -4.11
C ALA A 94 2.71 17.24 -4.96
N THR A 95 2.76 16.78 -6.21
CA THR A 95 3.81 17.15 -7.17
C THR A 95 3.68 18.63 -7.53
N ALA A 96 2.48 19.19 -7.61
CA ALA A 96 2.30 20.63 -7.81
C ALA A 96 2.71 21.48 -6.57
N ILE A 97 2.61 20.93 -5.35
CA ILE A 97 2.96 21.62 -4.09
C ILE A 97 4.38 21.29 -3.59
N GLY A 98 4.97 20.17 -4.01
CA GLY A 98 6.34 19.74 -3.66
C GLY A 98 7.41 20.18 -4.66
N TYR A 99 7.00 20.78 -5.78
CA TYR A 99 7.86 21.40 -6.79
C TYR A 99 7.58 22.90 -7.09
N PRO A 100 7.06 23.74 -6.17
CA PRO A 100 6.81 25.14 -6.49
C PRO A 100 8.10 25.95 -6.64
N ASP A 101 9.24 25.53 -6.06
CA ASP A 101 10.46 26.34 -6.12
C ASP A 101 11.75 25.49 -6.15
N LEU A 102 12.09 25.00 -7.35
CA LEU A 102 13.49 24.88 -7.79
C LEU A 102 13.79 25.99 -8.80
#